data_AF-X0XAC7-F1
#
_entry.id   AF-X0XAC7-F1
#
_cell.length_a   1.000
_cell.length_b   1.000
_cell.length_c   1.000
_cell.angle_alpha   90.00
_cell.angle_beta   90.00
_cell.angle_gamma   90.00
#
_symmetry.space_group_name_H-M   'P 1'
#
loop_
_entity.id
_entity.type
_entity.pdbx_description
1 polymer ?
#
loop_
_entity_poly.entity_id
_entity_poly.type
_entity_poly.pdbx_seq_one_letter_code
_entity_poly.pdbx_strand_id
1 'polypeptide(L)'
;MDDLHPDEDVQLENEESLDPKDWEAMRVLGHRMIEDMMSYLESVRERPVWQPIPGSVKQNLCMALPLDPQKPEDIYEEFLDYILPHPMGNIHPRFWGWVIGTGTALGMLAELLAAGMNPNVGGADHVANYVEA
;
A
#
# COMPACT_ATOMS: atom_id res chain seq x y z
N MET A 1 -45.32 14.34 -13.17
CA MET A 1 -44.44 15.31 -13.85
C MET A 1 -44.27 16.40 -12.83
N ASP A 2 -43.05 16.52 -12.32
CA ASP A 2 -42.56 17.45 -11.30
C ASP A 2 -43.23 17.27 -9.92
N ASP A 3 -42.54 16.86 -8.85
CA ASP A 3 -41.40 17.54 -8.28
C ASP A 3 -40.33 16.53 -7.82
N LEU A 4 -39.26 16.41 -8.61
CA LEU A 4 -37.96 16.03 -8.06
C LEU A 4 -37.52 17.24 -7.23
N HIS A 5 -37.52 17.08 -5.91
CA HIS A 5 -36.88 18.01 -5.00
C HIS A 5 -35.50 18.34 -5.58
N PRO A 6 -35.16 19.62 -5.81
CA PRO A 6 -33.83 19.96 -6.26
C PRO A 6 -32.88 19.39 -5.22
N ASP A 7 -31.84 18.70 -5.70
CA ASP A 7 -30.67 18.36 -4.91
C ASP A 7 -30.21 19.65 -4.24
N GLU A 8 -30.68 19.88 -3.01
CA GLU A 8 -29.98 20.75 -2.09
C GLU A 8 -28.60 20.12 -2.03
N ASP A 9 -27.60 20.81 -2.59
CA ASP A 9 -26.20 20.55 -2.33
C ASP A 9 -26.07 20.49 -0.80
N VAL A 10 -26.21 19.27 -0.25
CA VAL A 10 -25.95 19.00 1.15
C VAL A 10 -24.46 19.22 1.25
N GLN A 11 -24.08 20.45 1.60
CA GLN A 11 -22.74 20.76 2.05
C GLN A 11 -22.56 19.88 3.31
N LEU A 12 -21.98 18.70 3.11
CA LEU A 12 -21.51 17.82 4.17
C LEU A 12 -20.34 18.54 4.85
N GLU A 13 -20.63 19.61 5.57
CA GLU A 13 -19.65 20.31 6.37
C GLU A 13 -19.31 19.44 7.58
N ASN A 14 -18.03 19.05 7.66
CA ASN A 14 -17.33 18.54 8.84
C ASN A 14 -17.66 17.11 9.32
N GLU A 15 -17.76 16.12 8.42
CA GLU A 15 -17.58 14.73 8.85
C GLU A 15 -16.09 14.44 9.09
N GLU A 16 -15.76 13.79 10.20
CA GLU A 16 -14.41 13.25 10.40
C GLU A 16 -14.18 12.11 9.40
N SER A 17 -13.23 12.30 8.49
CA SER A 17 -12.83 11.28 7.53
C SER A 17 -11.35 10.93 7.67
N LEU A 18 -10.98 9.79 7.09
CA LEU A 18 -9.58 9.37 6.93
C LEU A 18 -8.96 9.90 5.63
N ASP A 19 -9.63 10.82 4.95
CA ASP A 19 -9.12 11.35 3.70
C ASP A 19 -7.85 12.17 3.94
N PRO A 20 -6.89 12.13 3.00
CA PRO A 20 -5.76 13.03 3.01
C PRO A 20 -6.23 14.48 3.08
N LYS A 21 -5.70 15.25 4.03
CA LYS A 21 -5.90 16.70 4.08
C LYS A 21 -5.27 17.41 2.87
N ASP A 22 -4.27 16.78 2.26
CA ASP A 22 -3.60 17.22 1.04
C ASP A 22 -3.49 16.05 0.05
N TRP A 23 -4.39 16.05 -0.94
CA TRP A 23 -4.43 15.03 -1.98
C TRP A 23 -3.27 15.11 -2.97
N GLU A 24 -2.69 16.30 -3.17
CA GLU A 24 -1.55 16.45 -4.10
C GLU A 24 -0.27 15.92 -3.46
N ALA A 25 -0.05 16.21 -2.17
CA ALA A 25 1.04 15.59 -1.42
C ALA A 25 0.93 14.05 -1.43
N MET A 26 -0.29 13.51 -1.18
CA MET A 26 -0.53 12.07 -1.24
C MET A 26 -0.26 11.49 -2.63
N ARG A 27 -0.62 12.20 -3.70
CA ARG A 27 -0.34 11.79 -5.09
C ARG A 27 1.16 11.74 -5.37
N VAL A 28 1.91 12.77 -4.96
CA VAL A 28 3.37 12.81 -5.10
C VAL A 28 4.03 11.64 -4.34
N LEU A 29 3.59 11.38 -3.11
CA LEU A 29 4.07 10.23 -2.34
C LEU A 29 3.76 8.91 -3.04
N GLY A 30 2.53 8.73 -3.55
CA GLY A 30 2.14 7.53 -4.29
C GLY A 30 2.97 7.31 -5.56
N HIS A 31 3.29 8.36 -6.32
CA HIS A 31 4.20 8.26 -7.47
C HIS A 31 5.59 7.79 -7.06
N ARG A 32 6.14 8.33 -5.96
CA ARG A 32 7.43 7.90 -5.43
C ARG A 32 7.40 6.42 -5.00
N MET A 33 6.35 5.98 -4.30
CA MET A 33 6.19 4.58 -3.89
C MET A 33 6.23 3.62 -5.07
N ILE A 34 5.54 3.97 -6.17
CA ILE A 34 5.54 3.16 -7.39
C ILE A 34 6.94 3.12 -8.01
N GLU A 35 7.61 4.27 -8.14
CA GLU A 35 8.94 4.37 -8.74
C GLU A 35 9.98 3.55 -7.94
N ASP A 36 10.00 3.71 -6.62
CA ASP A 36 10.90 3.01 -5.72
C ASP A 36 10.66 1.49 -5.79
N MET A 37 9.39 1.04 -5.85
CA MET A 37 9.07 -0.39 -5.92
C MET A 37 9.37 -1.00 -7.30
N MET A 38 9.18 -0.26 -8.39
CA MET A 38 9.60 -0.69 -9.72
C MET A 38 11.12 -0.86 -9.79
N SER A 39 11.87 0.13 -9.31
CA SER A 39 13.32 0.06 -9.14
C SER A 39 13.73 -1.09 -8.22
N TYR A 40 12.97 -1.31 -7.14
CA TYR A 40 13.18 -2.42 -6.20
C TYR A 40 13.08 -3.78 -6.94
N LEU A 41 12.07 -4.00 -7.77
CA LEU A 41 11.91 -5.25 -8.50
C LEU A 41 12.93 -5.42 -9.63
N GLU A 42 13.23 -4.35 -10.38
CA GLU A 42 14.18 -4.37 -11.50
C GLU A 42 15.59 -4.76 -11.05
N SER A 43 16.05 -4.15 -9.94
CA SER A 43 17.41 -4.31 -9.43
C SER A 43 17.57 -5.46 -8.41
N VAL A 44 16.53 -6.31 -8.24
CA VAL A 44 16.53 -7.42 -7.26
C VAL A 44 17.74 -8.35 -7.34
N ARG A 45 18.30 -8.55 -8.55
CA ARG A 45 19.45 -9.43 -8.81
C ARG A 45 20.77 -8.91 -8.23
N GLU A 46 20.83 -7.62 -7.96
CA GLU A 46 22.03 -6.92 -7.49
C GLU A 46 22.16 -6.97 -5.97
N ARG A 47 21.10 -7.37 -5.27
CA ARG A 47 21.02 -7.37 -3.81
C ARG A 47 21.28 -8.77 -3.23
N PRO A 48 21.66 -8.86 -1.95
CA PRO A 48 21.68 -10.15 -1.26
C PRO A 48 20.31 -10.83 -1.33
N VAL A 49 20.29 -12.16 -1.44
CA VAL A 49 19.03 -12.94 -1.38
C VAL A 49 18.31 -12.67 -0.05
N TRP A 50 19.06 -12.63 1.04
CA TRP A 50 18.57 -12.41 2.40
C TRP A 50 19.64 -11.72 3.22
N GLN A 51 19.23 -10.93 4.21
CA GLN A 51 20.14 -10.38 5.22
C GLN A 51 19.52 -10.43 6.63
N PRO A 52 20.32 -10.60 7.69
CA PRO A 52 19.83 -10.59 9.06
C PRO A 52 19.17 -9.26 9.42
N ILE A 53 18.07 -9.32 10.17
CA ILE A 53 17.41 -8.13 10.74
C ILE A 53 18.23 -7.64 11.94
N PRO A 54 18.78 -6.41 11.93
CA PRO A 54 19.48 -5.85 13.07
C PRO A 54 18.60 -5.79 14.32
N GLY A 55 19.20 -5.93 15.51
CA GLY A 55 18.47 -5.84 16.77
C GLY A 55 17.76 -4.49 16.97
N SER A 56 18.38 -3.40 16.49
CA SER A 56 17.79 -2.05 16.51
C SER A 56 16.52 -1.94 15.68
N VAL A 57 16.47 -2.56 14.50
CA VAL A 57 15.27 -2.59 13.65
C VAL A 57 14.12 -3.28 14.37
N LYS A 58 14.38 -4.43 15.02
CA LYS A 58 13.37 -5.13 15.81
C LYS A 58 12.88 -4.30 16.99
N GLN A 59 13.79 -3.61 17.69
CA GLN A 59 13.44 -2.73 18.81
C GLN A 59 12.54 -1.57 18.36
N ASN A 60 12.87 -0.93 17.23
CA ASN A 60 12.05 0.14 16.66
C ASN A 60 10.63 -0.35 16.33
N LEU A 61 10.50 -1.51 15.69
CA LEU A 61 9.20 -2.10 15.34
C LEU A 61 8.39 -2.61 16.55
N CYS A 62 8.98 -2.64 17.74
CA CYS A 62 8.33 -3.03 18.99
C CYS A 62 8.11 -1.84 19.95
N MET A 63 8.32 -0.60 19.48
CA MET A 63 8.00 0.60 20.27
C MET A 63 6.49 0.75 20.47
N ALA A 64 6.09 1.56 21.45
CA ALA A 64 4.68 1.90 21.64
C ALA A 64 4.13 2.63 20.40
N LEU A 65 2.88 2.34 20.06
CA LEU A 65 2.20 3.01 18.95
C LEU A 65 2.09 4.52 19.23
N PRO A 66 2.24 5.38 18.21
CA PRO A 66 2.07 6.81 18.34
C PRO A 66 0.63 7.14 18.78
N LEU A 67 0.49 8.11 19.68
CA LEU A 67 -0.82 8.62 20.09
C LEU A 67 -1.33 9.75 19.18
N ASP A 68 -0.40 10.43 18.50
CA ASP A 68 -0.67 11.53 17.60
C ASP A 68 -0.47 11.10 16.13
N PRO A 69 -1.17 11.74 15.18
CA PRO A 69 -0.96 11.48 13.75
C PRO A 69 0.49 11.73 13.31
N GLN A 70 0.99 10.87 12.42
CA GLN A 70 2.27 11.06 11.74
C GLN A 70 2.05 11.44 10.29
N LYS A 71 3.06 12.08 9.67
CA LYS A 71 3.01 12.39 8.25
C LYS A 71 3.19 11.11 7.43
N PRO A 72 2.41 10.89 6.37
CA PRO A 72 2.57 9.72 5.50
C PRO A 72 3.98 9.54 4.96
N GLU A 73 4.69 10.64 4.67
CA GLU A 73 6.07 10.60 4.19
C GLU A 73 7.03 10.02 5.23
N ASP A 74 6.88 10.40 6.51
CA ASP A 74 7.72 9.89 7.59
C ASP A 74 7.52 8.37 7.76
N ILE A 75 6.28 7.90 7.66
CA ILE A 75 5.95 6.46 7.69
C ILE A 75 6.56 5.71 6.50
N TYR A 76 6.55 6.34 5.32
CA TYR A 76 7.16 5.74 4.14
C TYR A 76 8.69 5.65 4.23
N GLU A 77 9.35 6.65 4.82
CA GLU A 77 10.80 6.54 5.11
C GLU A 77 11.09 5.40 6.08
N GLU A 78 10.27 5.23 7.14
CA GLU A 78 10.42 4.09 8.05
C GLU A 78 10.25 2.75 7.33
N PHE A 79 9.35 2.65 6.35
CA PHE A 79 9.22 1.46 5.50
C PHE A 79 10.51 1.20 4.69
N LEU A 80 11.07 2.24 4.06
CA LEU A 80 12.29 2.12 3.28
C LEU A 80 13.50 1.72 4.13
N ASP A 81 13.58 2.22 5.36
CA ASP A 81 14.72 1.99 6.25
C ASP A 81 14.63 0.67 7.03
N TYR A 82 13.43 0.33 7.54
CA TYR A 82 13.27 -0.74 8.52
C TYR A 82 12.57 -1.99 7.99
N ILE A 83 11.82 -1.87 6.88
CA ILE A 83 10.98 -2.97 6.37
C ILE A 83 11.56 -3.51 5.04
N LEU A 84 11.60 -2.66 4.01
CA LEU A 84 11.97 -3.04 2.65
C LEU A 84 13.34 -3.75 2.53
N PRO A 85 14.39 -3.40 3.32
CA PRO A 85 15.69 -4.06 3.21
C PRO A 85 15.68 -5.50 3.73
N HIS A 86 14.69 -5.91 4.52
CA HIS A 86 14.74 -7.16 5.27
C HIS A 86 13.66 -8.19 4.86
N PRO A 87 13.46 -8.47 3.55
CA PRO A 87 12.49 -9.46 3.11
C PRO A 87 13.01 -10.89 3.35
N MET A 88 12.11 -11.86 3.20
CA MET A 88 12.47 -13.28 3.16
C MET A 88 13.42 -13.60 1.98
N GLY A 89 13.32 -12.85 0.88
CA GLY A 89 14.17 -13.01 -0.30
C GLY A 89 13.57 -13.80 -1.46
N ASN A 90 12.31 -14.25 -1.32
CA ASN A 90 11.59 -15.11 -2.26
C ASN A 90 11.41 -14.52 -3.67
N ILE A 91 11.64 -13.21 -3.84
CA ILE A 91 11.62 -12.55 -5.16
C ILE A 91 12.95 -12.63 -5.92
N HIS A 92 14.04 -13.02 -5.24
CA HIS A 92 15.36 -13.10 -5.87
C HIS A 92 15.47 -14.41 -6.69
N PRO A 93 16.00 -14.39 -7.93
CA PRO A 93 16.21 -15.60 -8.76
C PRO A 93 17.06 -16.75 -8.17
N ARG A 94 17.74 -16.51 -7.04
CA ARG A 94 18.59 -17.49 -6.35
C ARG A 94 17.93 -18.02 -5.07
N PHE A 95 16.69 -17.62 -4.78
CA PHE A 95 15.91 -18.15 -3.68
C PHE A 95 15.24 -19.45 -4.11
N TRP A 96 15.75 -20.59 -3.65
CA TRP A 96 15.24 -21.94 -3.99
C TRP A 96 14.76 -22.72 -2.75
N GLY A 97 14.38 -22.01 -1.68
CA GLY A 97 13.84 -22.61 -0.47
C GLY A 97 12.32 -22.70 -0.50
N TRP A 98 11.76 -23.84 -0.07
CA TRP A 98 10.31 -24.06 0.08
C TRP A 98 9.49 -23.82 -1.21
N VAL A 99 8.16 -23.81 -1.08
CA VAL A 99 7.23 -23.39 -2.13
C VAL A 99 6.66 -22.04 -1.70
N ILE A 100 7.26 -20.95 -2.17
CA ILE A 100 6.87 -19.57 -1.84
C ILE A 100 6.70 -18.80 -3.15
N GLY A 101 5.55 -18.13 -3.31
CA GLY A 101 5.28 -17.31 -4.49
C GLY A 101 6.25 -16.13 -4.59
N THR A 102 6.67 -15.80 -5.81
CA THR A 102 7.62 -14.71 -6.10
C THR A 102 6.91 -13.40 -6.50
N GLY A 103 5.62 -13.47 -6.83
CA GLY A 103 4.86 -12.34 -7.39
C GLY A 103 5.33 -11.96 -8.81
N THR A 104 4.73 -10.90 -9.35
CA THR A 104 5.16 -10.27 -10.61
C THR A 104 4.98 -8.75 -10.49
N ALA A 105 5.69 -7.96 -11.31
CA ALA A 105 5.49 -6.51 -11.36
C ALA A 105 4.04 -6.14 -11.74
N LEU A 106 3.43 -6.88 -12.68
CA LEU A 106 2.02 -6.70 -13.02
C LEU A 106 1.10 -7.04 -11.84
N GLY A 107 1.41 -8.11 -11.10
CA GLY A 107 0.67 -8.49 -9.89
C GLY A 107 0.71 -7.38 -8.84
N MET A 108 1.86 -6.77 -8.60
CA MET A 108 1.99 -5.62 -7.70
C MET A 108 1.10 -4.43 -8.12
N LEU A 109 1.08 -4.09 -9.41
CA LEU A 109 0.21 -3.02 -9.91
C LEU A 109 -1.27 -3.41 -9.88
N ALA A 110 -1.61 -4.68 -10.10
CA ALA A 110 -2.98 -5.17 -9.96
C ALA A 110 -3.47 -5.04 -8.51
N GLU A 111 -2.62 -5.37 -7.52
CA GLU A 111 -2.92 -5.16 -6.09
C GLU A 111 -3.13 -3.68 -5.75
N LEU A 112 -2.36 -2.77 -6.36
CA LEU A 112 -2.59 -1.32 -6.20
C LEU A 112 -4.01 -0.92 -6.69
N LEU A 113 -4.44 -1.43 -7.84
CA LEU A 113 -5.77 -1.15 -8.38
C LEU A 113 -6.88 -1.78 -7.54
N ALA A 114 -6.69 -3.02 -7.08
CA ALA A 114 -7.63 -3.71 -6.20
C ALA A 114 -7.80 -2.95 -4.87
N ALA A 115 -6.69 -2.50 -4.26
CA ALA A 115 -6.70 -1.69 -3.05
C ALA A 115 -7.37 -0.32 -3.26
N GLY A 116 -7.17 0.31 -4.42
CA GLY A 116 -7.83 1.58 -4.76
C GLY A 116 -9.33 1.45 -4.98
N MET A 117 -9.79 0.34 -5.59
CA MET A 117 -11.21 0.04 -5.75
C MET A 117 -11.89 -0.34 -4.43
N ASN A 118 -11.14 -0.99 -3.53
CA ASN A 118 -11.55 -1.42 -2.19
C ASN A 118 -12.97 -2.05 -2.12
N PRO A 119 -13.33 -3.03 -2.97
CA PRO A 119 -14.68 -3.58 -2.98
C PRO A 119 -14.93 -4.50 -1.78
N ASN A 120 -16.08 -4.36 -1.13
CA ASN A 120 -16.63 -5.42 -0.28
C ASN A 120 -17.55 -6.31 -1.13
N VAL A 121 -17.12 -7.54 -1.45
CA VAL A 121 -17.87 -8.48 -2.29
C VAL A 121 -18.89 -9.34 -1.50
N GLY A 122 -19.31 -8.88 -0.32
CA GLY A 122 -20.26 -9.59 0.55
C GLY A 122 -21.73 -9.29 0.25
N GLY A 123 -22.04 -8.27 -0.55
CA GLY A 123 -23.40 -7.87 -0.87
C GLY A 123 -23.48 -6.83 -2.00
N ALA A 124 -24.71 -6.45 -2.38
CA ALA A 124 -25.02 -5.60 -3.54
C ALA A 124 -24.57 -6.17 -4.91
N ASP A 125 -25.01 -5.54 -6.00
CA ASP A 125 -24.60 -5.89 -7.36
C ASP A 125 -23.56 -4.88 -7.87
N HIS A 126 -22.32 -5.35 -8.09
CA HIS A 126 -21.22 -4.55 -8.59
C HIS A 126 -20.16 -5.43 -9.27
N VAL A 127 -19.37 -4.82 -10.15
CA VAL A 127 -18.49 -5.53 -11.10
C VAL A 127 -17.46 -6.44 -10.43
N ALA A 128 -16.98 -6.10 -9.23
CA ALA A 128 -15.99 -6.91 -8.52
C ALA A 128 -16.51 -8.32 -8.18
N ASN A 129 -17.82 -8.50 -7.99
CA ASN A 129 -18.44 -9.82 -7.77
C ASN A 129 -18.21 -10.80 -8.93
N TYR A 130 -18.02 -10.29 -10.14
CA TYR A 130 -17.76 -11.12 -11.32
C TYR A 130 -16.26 -11.43 -11.53
N VAL A 131 -15.38 -10.73 -10.82
CA VAL A 131 -13.93 -10.93 -10.87
C VAL A 131 -13.47 -11.93 -9.80
N GLU A 132 -14.08 -11.87 -8.61
CA GLU A 132 -13.76 -12.71 -7.44
C GLU A 132 -14.50 -14.07 -7.40
N ALA A 133 -15.31 -14.36 -8.43
CA ALA A 133 -16.17 -15.56 -8.50
C ALA A 133 -15.40 -16.87 -8.77
#